data_AF-A0A6V8PVG9-F1
#
_entry.id   AF-A0A6V8PVG9-F1
#
_cell.length_a   1.000
_cell.length_b   1.000
_cell.length_c   1.000
_cell.angle_alpha   90.00
_cell.angle_beta   90.00
_cell.angle_gamma   90.00
#
_symmetry.space_group_name_H-M   'P 1'
#
loop_
_entity.id
_entity.type
_entity.pdbx_description
1 polymer ?
#
loop_
_entity_poly.entity_id
_entity_poly.type
_entity_poly.pdbx_seq_one_letter_code
_entity_poly.pdbx_strand_id
1 'polypeptide(L)'
;MQAEYATDIIFKKQSDLKLLYEPLIRCAIHSVKPDNIASFLGRKLHWNYQGEMGNNFNTRILGTRIKHHMGAVSIKMYDKFGLLL
;
A
#
# COMPACT_ATOMS: atom_id res chain seq x y z
N MET A 1 13.08 25.10 -4.63
CA MET A 1 13.23 23.82 -5.34
C MET A 1 12.63 22.75 -4.44
N GLN A 2 11.46 22.21 -4.79
CA GLN A 2 10.81 21.13 -4.04
C GLN A 2 11.17 19.83 -4.75
N ALA A 3 11.90 18.96 -4.06
CA ALA A 3 12.29 17.65 -4.58
C ALA A 3 11.51 16.57 -3.82
N GLU A 4 10.89 15.67 -4.57
CA GLU A 4 10.29 14.45 -4.02
C GLU A 4 11.33 13.34 -4.09
N TYR A 5 11.65 12.73 -2.95
CA TYR A 5 12.59 11.62 -2.87
C TYR A 5 11.81 10.32 -2.74
N ALA A 6 11.85 9.48 -3.77
CA ALA A 6 11.41 8.09 -3.68
C ALA A 6 12.60 7.23 -3.25
N THR A 7 12.42 6.41 -2.21
CA THR A 7 13.43 5.43 -1.78
C THR A 7 13.08 4.09 -2.40
N ASP A 8 13.18 4.01 -3.72
CA ASP A 8 12.83 2.78 -4.44
C ASP A 8 13.84 1.68 -4.12
N ILE A 9 13.34 0.51 -3.74
CA ILE A 9 14.17 -0.68 -3.53
C ILE A 9 14.14 -1.49 -4.82
N ILE A 10 15.28 -1.54 -5.52
CA ILE A 10 15.41 -2.29 -6.77
C ILE A 10 16.07 -3.65 -6.48
N PHE A 11 15.39 -4.73 -6.85
CA PHE A 11 15.91 -6.09 -6.76
C PHE A 11 16.59 -6.49 -8.08
N LYS A 12 17.74 -7.16 -8.00
CA LYS A 12 18.44 -7.69 -9.19
C LYS A 12 17.69 -8.85 -9.86
N LYS A 13 16.92 -9.63 -9.08
CA LYS A 13 16.11 -10.75 -9.56
C LYS A 13 14.72 -10.68 -8.96
N GLN A 14 13.69 -11.00 -9.75
CA GLN A 14 12.30 -11.05 -9.27
C GLN A 14 12.09 -12.08 -8.15
N SER A 15 12.87 -13.17 -8.15
CA SER A 15 12.84 -14.19 -7.11
C SER A 15 13.12 -13.64 -5.71
N ASP A 16 13.95 -12.60 -5.63
CA ASP A 16 14.39 -12.02 -4.36
C ASP A 16 13.26 -11.19 -3.74
N LEU A 17 12.51 -10.47 -4.56
CA LEU A 17 11.28 -9.79 -4.13
C LEU A 17 10.24 -10.80 -3.62
N LYS A 18 10.09 -11.96 -4.29
CA LYS A 18 9.09 -12.97 -3.93
C LYS A 18 9.27 -13.48 -2.49
N LEU A 19 10.50 -13.59 -2.00
CA LEU A 19 10.80 -14.00 -0.62
C LEU A 19 10.30 -12.98 0.42
N LEU A 20 10.27 -11.70 0.05
CA LEU A 20 9.88 -10.60 0.93
C LEU A 20 8.42 -10.19 0.74
N TYR A 21 7.84 -10.49 -0.43
CA TYR A 21 6.55 -9.98 -0.85
C TYR A 21 5.44 -10.29 0.16
N GLU A 22 5.26 -11.56 0.52
CA GLU A 22 4.21 -11.93 1.46
C GLU A 22 4.38 -11.28 2.85
N PRO A 23 5.56 -11.34 3.49
CA PRO A 23 5.83 -10.60 4.72
C PRO A 23 5.55 -9.10 4.62
N LEU A 24 5.97 -8.46 3.54
CA LEU A 24 5.78 -7.02 3.30
C LEU A 24 4.30 -6.65 3.23
N ILE A 25 3.51 -7.41 2.46
CA ILE A 25 2.08 -7.14 2.29
C ILE A 25 1.31 -7.38 3.60
N ARG A 26 1.63 -8.45 4.33
CA ARG A 26 1.02 -8.71 5.65
C ARG A 26 1.35 -7.60 6.63
N CYS A 27 2.62 -7.16 6.65
CA CYS A 27 3.03 -6.02 7.48
C CYS A 27 2.26 -4.76 7.12
N ALA A 28 2.13 -4.43 5.83
CA ALA A 28 1.45 -3.23 5.35
C ALA A 28 -0.03 -3.15 5.79
N ILE A 29 -0.73 -4.27 5.83
CA ILE A 29 -2.11 -4.32 6.33
C ILE A 29 -2.21 -3.92 7.81
N HIS A 30 -1.21 -4.27 8.62
CA HIS A 30 -1.23 -4.00 10.06
C HIS A 30 -0.55 -2.67 10.43
N SER A 31 0.41 -2.20 9.63
CA SER A 31 1.22 -1.03 9.96
C SER A 31 0.68 0.28 9.38
N VAL A 32 -0.04 0.24 8.25
CA VAL A 32 -0.60 1.43 7.62
C VAL A 32 -1.79 1.95 8.41
N LYS A 33 -1.66 3.16 8.95
CA LYS A 33 -2.68 3.85 9.74
C LYS A 33 -3.50 4.83 8.88
N PRO A 34 -4.69 5.24 9.35
CA PRO A 34 -5.48 6.32 8.74
C PRO A 34 -4.67 7.56 8.32
N ASP A 35 -3.75 8.03 9.17
CA ASP A 35 -2.88 9.17 8.88
C ASP A 35 -1.95 8.93 7.69
N ASN A 36 -1.43 7.70 7.54
CA ASN A 36 -0.59 7.35 6.40
C ASN A 36 -1.40 7.37 5.10
N ILE A 37 -2.64 6.86 5.11
CA ILE A 37 -3.54 6.88 3.96
C ILE A 37 -3.85 8.33 3.57
N ALA A 38 -4.21 9.17 4.54
CA ALA A 38 -4.48 10.59 4.30
C ALA A 38 -3.26 11.30 3.71
N SER A 39 -2.08 11.13 4.34
CA SER A 39 -0.83 11.74 3.90
C SER A 39 -0.45 11.33 2.47
N PHE A 40 -0.57 10.04 2.13
CA PHE A 40 -0.29 9.56 0.77
C PHE A 40 -1.23 10.20 -0.26
N LEU A 41 -2.49 10.39 0.11
CA LEU A 41 -3.49 11.05 -0.75
C LEU A 41 -3.36 12.58 -0.76
N GLY A 42 -2.29 13.15 -0.17
CA GLY A 42 -2.07 14.59 -0.10
C GLY A 42 -3.07 15.31 0.81
N ARG A 43 -3.66 14.61 1.79
CA ARG A 43 -4.68 15.14 2.70
C ARG A 43 -4.18 15.14 4.15
N LYS A 44 -4.67 16.09 4.93
CA LYS A 44 -4.54 16.06 6.39
C LYS A 44 -5.75 15.36 7.00
N LEU A 45 -5.52 14.35 7.85
CA LEU A 45 -6.61 13.72 8.58
C LEU A 45 -7.10 14.68 9.67
N HIS A 46 -8.40 14.96 9.68
CA HIS A 46 -9.04 15.79 10.69
C HIS A 46 -9.84 14.92 11.66
N TRP A 47 -9.87 15.32 12.93
CA TRP A 47 -10.59 14.62 13.99
C TRP A 47 -12.10 14.50 13.71
N ASN A 48 -12.67 15.41 12.93
CA ASN A 48 -14.09 15.44 12.58
C ASN A 48 -14.42 14.67 11.30
N TYR A 49 -13.48 13.91 10.73
CA TYR A 49 -13.74 13.11 9.55
C TYR A 49 -14.80 12.04 9.83
N GLN A 50 -15.93 12.12 9.12
CA GLN A 50 -17.09 11.21 9.30
C GLN A 50 -17.12 10.05 8.28
N GLY A 51 -16.15 9.98 7.38
CA GLY A 51 -16.09 8.92 6.37
C GLY A 51 -15.42 7.66 6.91
N GLU A 52 -15.54 6.57 6.15
CA GLU A 52 -14.87 5.32 6.48
C GLU A 52 -13.43 5.31 5.94
N MET A 53 -12.49 4.91 6.80
CA MET A 53 -11.15 4.53 6.42
C MET A 53 -10.91 3.08 6.81
N GLY A 54 -10.35 2.32 5.89
CA GLY A 54 -10.15 0.90 6.12
C GLY A 54 -9.17 0.28 5.15
N ASN A 55 -8.97 -1.01 5.32
CA ASN A 55 -8.16 -1.81 4.44
C ASN A 55 -8.84 -3.14 4.12
N ASN A 56 -8.39 -3.76 3.03
CA ASN A 56 -8.86 -5.07 2.61
C ASN A 56 -7.70 -5.87 2.02
N PHE A 57 -7.49 -7.06 2.56
CA PHE A 57 -6.52 -8.05 2.09
C PHE A 57 -7.25 -9.19 1.40
N ASN A 58 -6.82 -9.56 0.20
CA ASN A 58 -7.42 -10.66 -0.56
C ASN A 58 -6.35 -11.48 -1.28
N THR A 59 -6.36 -12.79 -1.10
CA THR A 59 -5.49 -13.74 -1.81
C THR A 59 -6.31 -14.53 -2.82
N ARG A 60 -5.85 -14.54 -4.08
CA ARG A 60 -6.48 -15.28 -5.19
C ARG A 60 -5.43 -16.13 -5.90
N ILE A 61 -5.87 -17.04 -6.77
CA ILE A 61 -4.98 -17.84 -7.64
C ILE A 61 -3.95 -16.98 -8.39
N LEU A 62 -4.33 -15.76 -8.77
CA LEU A 62 -3.50 -14.84 -9.55
C LEU A 62 -2.56 -13.97 -8.68
N GLY A 63 -2.62 -14.08 -7.35
CA GLY A 63 -1.79 -13.30 -6.43
C GLY A 63 -2.57 -12.60 -5.32
N THR A 64 -1.87 -11.76 -4.57
CA THR A 64 -2.41 -11.03 -3.42
C THR A 64 -2.62 -9.56 -3.73
N ARG A 65 -3.73 -9.02 -3.25
CA ARG A 65 -4.05 -7.59 -3.32
C ARG A 65 -4.28 -7.03 -1.92
N ILE A 66 -3.69 -5.87 -1.68
CA ILE A 66 -4.10 -5.00 -0.57
C ILE A 66 -4.74 -3.72 -1.11
N LYS A 67 -5.79 -3.28 -0.43
CA LYS A 67 -6.47 -2.02 -0.72
C LYS A 67 -6.56 -1.24 0.58
N HIS A 68 -6.14 0.02 0.55
CA HIS A 68 -6.42 1.00 1.60
C HIS A 68 -7.39 2.04 1.03
N HIS A 69 -8.34 2.53 1.83
CA HIS A 69 -9.32 3.51 1.35
C HIS A 69 -9.63 4.60 2.37
N MET A 70 -10.11 5.73 1.83
CA MET A 70 -10.66 6.88 2.56
C MET A 70 -11.92 7.34 1.80
N GLY A 71 -13.10 6.95 2.28
CA GLY A 71 -14.34 7.13 1.52
C GLY A 71 -14.26 6.49 0.13
N ALA A 72 -14.53 7.27 -0.92
CA ALA A 72 -14.55 6.79 -2.31
C ALA A 72 -13.15 6.59 -2.92
N VAL A 73 -12.09 7.16 -2.34
CA VAL A 73 -10.72 7.06 -2.88
C VAL A 73 -9.98 5.87 -2.27
N SER A 74 -9.17 5.19 -3.08
CA SER A 74 -8.43 4.02 -2.63
C SER A 74 -7.08 3.88 -3.31
N ILE A 75 -6.12 3.36 -2.55
CA ILE A 75 -4.80 2.95 -3.01
C ILE A 75 -4.80 1.43 -3.02
N LYS A 76 -4.28 0.84 -4.08
CA LYS A 76 -4.24 -0.61 -4.24
C LYS A 76 -2.85 -1.04 -4.65
N MET A 77 -2.38 -2.11 -4.03
CA MET A 77 -1.14 -2.76 -4.37
C MET A 77 -1.47 -4.20 -4.78
N TYR A 78 -0.88 -4.63 -5.88
CA TYR A 78 -1.14 -5.91 -6.52
C TYR A 78 0.18 -6.65 -6.69
N ASP A 79 0.15 -7.96 -6.50
CA ASP A 79 1.22 -8.82 -7.02
C ASP A 79 1.01 -8.96 -8.52
N LYS A 80 1.82 -8.27 -9.33
CA LYS A 80 1.75 -8.39 -10.78
C LYS A 80 2.96 -9.18 -11.28
N PHE A 81 2.94 -10.49 -11.03
CA PHE A 81 3.99 -11.42 -11.45
C PHE A 81 5.38 -11.05 -10.91
N GLY A 82 5.47 -10.70 -9.62
CA GLY A 82 6.76 -10.30 -9.02
C GLY A 82 7.23 -8.90 -9.42
N LEU A 83 6.30 -8.03 -9.81
CA LEU A 83 6.49 -6.60 -9.96
C LEU A 83 5.54 -5.86 -9.02
N LEU A 84 6.09 -4.95 -8.23
CA LEU A 84 5.37 -3.99 -7.39
C LEU A 84 5.63 -2.60 -7.96
N LEU A 85 4.57 -1.85 -8.27
CA LEU A 85 4.62 -0.47 -8.75
C LEU A 85 3.79 0.41 -7.81
#